data_AF-K0NRX3-F1
#
_entry.id   AF-K0NRX3-F1
#
_cell.length_a   1.000
_cell.length_b   1.000
_cell.length_c   1.000
_cell.angle_alpha   90.00
_cell.angle_beta   90.00
_cell.angle_gamma   90.00
#
_symmetry.space_group_name_H-M   'P 1'
#
loop_
_entity.id
_entity.type
_entity.pdbx_description
1 polymer ?
#
loop_
_entity_poly.entity_id
_entity_poly.type
_entity_poly.pdbx_seq_one_letter_code
_entity_poly.pdbx_strand_id
1 'polypeptide(L)' 'MTEEKSDNDTQKPIIDYEVTADLTDYFCPFCNHKLFRGKVTEFNMVCSNCNKLVRSSNIPAKDSNQE' A
#
# COMPACT_ATOMS: atom_id res chain seq x y z
N MET A 1 -14.25 -21.46 53.30
CA MET A 1 -14.01 -20.22 52.52
C MET A 1 -12.96 -20.61 51.50
N THR A 2 -13.38 -20.95 50.29
CA THR A 2 -12.48 -21.49 49.27
C THR A 2 -12.34 -20.42 48.19
N GLU A 3 -11.10 -20.04 47.95
CA GLU A 3 -10.68 -18.84 47.22
C GLU A 3 -10.99 -18.95 45.72
N GLU A 4 -11.64 -17.91 45.20
CA GLU A 4 -11.92 -17.71 43.78
C GLU A 4 -10.63 -17.28 43.07
N LYS A 5 -10.11 -18.11 42.16
CA LYS A 5 -9.05 -17.69 41.22
C LYS A 5 -9.69 -17.25 39.91
N SER A 6 -9.61 -15.95 39.67
CA SER A 6 -10.03 -15.27 38.46
C SER A 6 -8.81 -15.14 37.54
N ASP A 7 -8.67 -16.07 36.60
CA ASP A 7 -7.65 -16.02 35.55
C ASP A 7 -8.25 -15.30 34.32
N ASN A 8 -8.15 -13.97 34.30
CA ASN A 8 -8.45 -13.15 33.13
C ASN A 8 -7.14 -12.74 32.45
N ASP A 9 -6.52 -13.69 31.74
CA ASP A 9 -5.38 -13.40 30.86
C ASP A 9 -5.92 -13.01 29.48
N THR A 10 -6.32 -11.75 29.34
CA THR A 10 -6.62 -11.16 28.02
C THR A 10 -5.29 -10.94 27.29
N GLN A 11 -4.73 -11.99 26.71
CA GLN A 11 -3.63 -11.87 25.76
C GLN A 11 -4.10 -11.09 24.53
N LYS A 12 -3.72 -9.81 24.47
CA LYS A 12 -3.87 -9.01 23.25
C LYS A 12 -3.01 -9.65 22.16
N PRO A 13 -3.54 -9.97 20.98
CA PRO A 13 -2.71 -10.50 19.90
C PRO A 13 -1.64 -9.46 19.55
N ILE A 14 -0.39 -9.88 19.63
CA ILE A 14 0.75 -9.10 19.17
C ILE A 14 0.68 -9.15 17.64
N ILE A 15 0.21 -8.06 17.03
CA ILE A 15 0.20 -7.93 15.58
C ILE A 15 1.60 -7.45 15.19
N ASP A 16 2.50 -8.39 14.90
CA ASP A 16 3.78 -8.09 14.25
C ASP A 16 3.48 -7.61 12.82
N TYR A 17 3.25 -6.31 12.68
CA TYR A 17 3.13 -5.67 11.39
C TYR A 17 4.55 -5.46 10.85
N GLU A 18 5.16 -6.52 10.32
CA GLU A 18 6.29 -6.33 9.41
C GLU A 18 5.81 -5.36 8.33
N VAL A 19 6.53 -4.25 8.14
CA VAL A 19 6.23 -3.29 7.07
C VAL A 19 6.61 -3.96 5.75
N THR A 20 5.74 -4.87 5.30
CA THR A 20 5.98 -5.65 4.11
C THR A 20 5.74 -4.77 2.89
N ALA A 21 6.84 -4.52 2.19
CA ALA A 21 6.98 -3.93 0.86
C ALA A 21 7.14 -2.41 0.78
N ASP A 22 8.24 -2.00 0.11
CA ASP A 22 8.44 -0.69 -0.47
C ASP A 22 7.38 -0.43 -1.54
N LEU A 23 6.22 0.07 -1.11
CA LEU A 23 5.14 0.44 -2.02
C LEU A 23 5.42 1.82 -2.63
N THR A 24 5.37 1.88 -3.96
CA THR A 24 5.52 3.12 -4.73
C THR A 24 4.18 3.83 -4.88
N ASP A 25 4.18 5.15 -4.71
CA ASP A 25 3.04 6.00 -5.05
C ASP A 25 3.05 6.34 -6.55
N TYR A 26 1.97 6.01 -7.25
CA TYR A 26 1.79 6.30 -8.67
C TYR A 26 0.87 7.50 -8.86
N PHE A 27 1.25 8.39 -9.78
CA PHE A 27 0.52 9.63 -10.08
C PHE A 27 0.11 9.69 -11.55
N CYS A 28 -1.02 10.34 -11.82
CA CYS A 28 -1.50 10.58 -13.17
C CYS A 28 -0.58 11.58 -13.89
N PRO A 29 -0.01 11.26 -15.06
CA PRO A 29 0.91 12.16 -15.77
C PRO A 29 0.22 13.39 -16.36
N PHE A 30 -1.11 13.43 -16.38
CA PHE A 30 -1.89 14.52 -16.98
C PHE A 30 -2.39 15.55 -15.98
N CYS A 31 -2.73 15.13 -14.76
CA CYS A 31 -3.30 16.02 -13.73
C CYS A 31 -2.58 15.91 -12.38
N ASN A 32 -1.51 15.12 -12.31
CA ASN A 32 -0.71 14.85 -11.11
C ASN A 32 -1.50 14.30 -9.90
N HIS A 33 -2.72 13.80 -10.13
CA HIS A 33 -3.54 13.19 -9.10
C HIS A 33 -2.99 11.81 -8.73
N LYS A 34 -2.97 11.49 -7.43
CA LYS A 34 -2.55 10.18 -6.92
C LYS A 34 -3.50 9.10 -7.43
N LEU A 35 -2.97 8.05 -8.04
CA LEU A 35 -3.76 6.95 -8.59
C LEU A 35 -3.88 5.81 -7.57
N PHE A 36 -2.75 5.23 -7.16
CA PHE A 36 -2.69 4.14 -6.20
C PHE A 36 -1.30 4.07 -5.57
N ARG A 37 -1.21 3.32 -4.47
CA ARG A 37 0.05 2.94 -3.82
C ARG A 37 0.21 1.43 -3.98
N GLY A 38 1.34 0.96 -4.49
CA GLY A 38 1.52 -0.46 -4.78
C GLY A 38 2.89 -0.79 -5.37
N LYS A 39 3.10 -2.05 -5.70
CA LYS A 39 4.23 -2.50 -6.52
C LYS A 39 3.66 -3.26 -7.71
N VAL A 40 3.68 -2.64 -8.88
CA VAL A 40 3.14 -3.22 -10.12
C VAL A 40 4.18 -3.15 -11.22
N THR A 41 4.23 -4.18 -12.06
CA THR A 41 5.07 -4.22 -13.27
C THR A 41 4.44 -3.39 -14.39
N GLU A 42 3.14 -3.56 -14.59
CA GLU A 42 2.37 -2.86 -15.61
C GLU A 42 0.98 -2.50 -15.09
N PHE A 43 0.42 -1.40 -15.58
CA PHE A 43 -0.95 -1.03 -15.28
C PHE A 43 -1.56 -0.22 -16.43
N ASN A 44 -2.87 -0.37 -16.58
CA ASN A 44 -3.67 0.39 -17.53
C ASN A 44 -4.98 0.74 -16.85
N MET A 45 -5.20 2.02 -16.56
CA MET A 45 -6.37 2.48 -15.82
C MET A 45 -6.81 3.87 -16.27
N VAL A 46 -8.06 4.21 -16.01
CA VAL A 46 -8.57 5.57 -16.21
C VAL A 46 -8.38 6.35 -14.90
N CYS A 47 -7.79 7.55 -14.99
CA CYS A 47 -7.68 8.43 -13.83
C CYS A 47 -9.07 8.93 -13.41
N SER A 48 -9.45 8.75 -12.15
CA SER A 48 -10.74 9.20 -11.59
C SER A 48 -10.93 10.72 -11.59
N ASN A 49 -9.84 11.49 -11.63
CA ASN A 49 -9.89 12.95 -11.58
C ASN A 49 -10.04 13.58 -12.98
N CYS A 50 -9.22 13.17 -13.96
CA CYS A 50 -9.21 13.79 -15.29
C CYS A 50 -9.78 12.90 -16.41
N ASN A 51 -10.26 11.69 -16.08
CA ASN A 51 -10.85 10.71 -17.00
C ASN A 51 -9.96 10.34 -18.20
N LYS A 52 -8.65 10.53 -18.09
CA LYS A 52 -7.68 10.14 -19.11
C LYS A 52 -7.15 8.74 -18.85
N LEU A 53 -6.91 8.00 -19.92
CA LEU A 53 -6.30 6.67 -19.86
C LEU A 53 -4.81 6.80 -19.52
N VAL A 54 -4.39 6.22 -18.41
CA VAL A 54 -3.00 6.16 -17.94
C VAL A 54 -2.47 4.76 -18.17
N ARG A 55 -1.35 4.66 -18.89
CA ARG A 55 -0.62 3.42 -19.16
C ARG A 55 0.74 3.46 -18.48
N SER A 56 1.23 2.31 -18.03
CA SER A 56 2.58 2.16 -17.45
C SER A 56 3.68 2.70 -18.37
N SER A 57 3.53 2.57 -19.70
CA SER A 57 4.45 3.13 -20.71
C SER A 57 4.64 4.65 -20.63
N ASN A 58 3.68 5.37 -20.02
CA ASN A 58 3.71 6.83 -19.95
C ASN A 58 4.47 7.34 -18.71
N ILE A 59 4.83 6.44 -17.79
CA ILE A 59 5.61 6.77 -16.61
C ILE A 59 7.02 6.25 -16.87
N PRO A 60 8.06 7.11 -16.90
CA PRO A 60 9.42 6.62 -17.00
C PRO A 60 9.67 5.70 -15.81
N ALA A 61 10.09 4.46 -16.07
CA ALA A 61 10.56 3.57 -15.05
C ALA A 61 11.70 4.29 -14.32
N LYS A 62 11.41 4.88 -13.15
CA LYS A 62 12.47 5.23 -12.23
C LYS A 62 12.92 3.91 -11.67
N ASP A 63 13.96 3.35 -12.28
CA ASP A 63 14.71 2.22 -11.76
C ASP A 63 14.86 2.44 -10.26
N SER A 64 14.18 1.59 -9.48
CA SER A 64 14.41 1.48 -8.05
C SER A 64 15.74 0.75 -7.88
N ASN A 65 16.84 1.42 -8.25
CA ASN A 65 18.16 1.10 -7.74
C ASN A 65 18.30 1.85 -6.42
N GLN A 66 18.07 1.13 -5.33
CA GLN A 66 18.70 1.45 -4.06
C GLN A 66 19.57 0.23 -3.70
N GLU A 67 20.88 0.48 -3.85
CA GLU A 67 22.09 -0.16 -3.27
C GLU A 67 22.03 -1.59 -2.74
#